data_AF-A0A640QE45-F1
#
_entry.id   AF-A0A640QE45-F1
#
_cell.length_a   1.000
_cell.length_b   1.000
_cell.length_c   1.000
_cell.angle_alpha   90.00
_cell.angle_beta   90.00
_cell.angle_gamma   90.00
#
_symmetry.space_group_name_H-M   'P 1'
#
loop_
_entity.id
_entity.type
_entity.pdbx_description
1 polymer ?
#
loop_
_entity_poly.entity_id
_entity_poly.type
_entity_poly.pdbx_seq_one_letter_code
_entity_poly.pdbx_strand_id
1 'polypeptide(L)'
;MKRFTLLVFVLPFLVLNASSYAESHQIGSLDEKLKSLIPANEAGCSIGVFENGNALIKDGYGLANVELNVAMSNDNVHRMASVSKQFVAMAVRLLADQGAIKLENGISDYVENLPDYGTKVSINSIIGHTGGMGDYDLISTYGYPEDFKAKEGALNLKAISGHPMRIGNEDYLSV
;
A
#
# COMPACT_ATOMS: atom_id res chain seq x y z
N MET A 1 33.82 -3.38 49.43
CA MET A 1 33.44 -2.39 48.40
C MET A 1 33.73 -2.86 46.97
N LYS A 2 34.91 -3.39 46.63
CA LYS A 2 35.25 -3.81 45.24
C LYS A 2 34.40 -4.95 44.63
N ARG A 3 33.86 -5.88 45.44
CA ARG A 3 33.00 -6.99 44.97
C ARG A 3 31.56 -6.56 44.64
N PHE A 4 31.07 -5.48 45.26
CA PHE A 4 29.74 -4.94 44.99
C PHE A 4 29.72 -4.12 43.70
N THR A 5 30.83 -3.43 43.39
CA THR A 5 30.99 -2.67 42.13
C THR A 5 31.06 -3.57 40.90
N LEU A 6 31.61 -4.78 41.00
CA LEU A 6 31.70 -5.72 39.87
C LEU A 6 30.31 -6.26 39.46
N LEU A 7 29.42 -6.52 40.42
CA LEU A 7 28.05 -6.98 40.17
C LEU A 7 27.18 -5.93 39.45
N VAL A 8 27.42 -4.64 39.71
CA VAL A 8 26.70 -3.52 39.08
C VAL A 8 27.01 -3.39 37.58
N PHE A 9 28.17 -3.85 37.11
CA PHE A 9 28.52 -3.80 35.68
C PHE A 9 28.23 -5.13 34.93
N VAL A 10 28.27 -6.27 35.62
CA VAL A 10 28.03 -7.59 34.99
C VAL A 10 26.55 -7.85 34.71
N LEU A 11 25.65 -7.43 35.62
CA LEU A 11 24.21 -7.63 35.45
C LEU A 11 23.63 -6.87 34.24
N PRO A 12 23.89 -5.56 34.03
CA PRO A 12 23.39 -4.86 32.85
C PRO A 12 24.00 -5.42 31.55
N PHE A 13 25.27 -5.85 31.57
CA PHE A 13 25.89 -6.51 30.42
C PHE A 13 25.20 -7.83 30.05
N LEU A 14 24.82 -8.66 31.02
CA LEU A 14 24.07 -9.89 30.77
C LEU A 14 22.66 -9.62 30.21
N VAL A 15 21.96 -8.60 30.72
CA VAL A 15 20.62 -8.23 30.24
C VAL A 15 20.67 -7.70 28.79
N LEU A 16 21.66 -6.87 28.45
CA LEU A 16 21.87 -6.37 27.08
C LEU A 16 22.12 -7.49 26.07
N ASN A 17 22.93 -8.49 26.43
CA ASN A 17 23.20 -9.63 25.55
C ASN A 17 21.98 -10.55 25.36
N ALA A 18 21.15 -10.72 26.40
CA ALA A 18 19.94 -11.53 26.31
C ALA A 18 18.90 -10.92 25.35
N SER A 19 18.72 -9.59 25.39
CA SER A 19 17.82 -8.88 24.48
C SER A 19 18.27 -8.96 23.02
N SER A 20 19.56 -8.74 22.75
CA SER A 20 20.12 -8.86 21.40
C SER A 20 20.02 -10.29 20.86
N TYR A 21 20.26 -11.29 21.72
CA TYR A 21 20.08 -12.70 21.34
C TYR A 21 18.62 -13.03 21.01
N ALA A 22 17.66 -12.61 21.84
CA ALA A 22 16.25 -12.85 21.61
C ALA A 22 15.75 -12.22 20.29
N GLU A 23 16.18 -10.99 20.00
CA GLU A 23 15.87 -10.28 18.75
C GLU A 23 16.47 -11.02 17.54
N SER A 24 17.75 -11.40 17.59
CA SER A 24 18.39 -12.16 16.52
C SER A 24 17.73 -13.53 16.27
N HIS A 25 17.32 -14.21 17.33
CA HIS A 25 16.62 -15.50 17.25
C HIS A 25 15.23 -15.33 16.63
N GLN A 26 14.51 -14.27 17.00
CA GLN A 26 13.21 -13.98 16.43
C GLN A 26 13.31 -13.67 14.93
N ILE A 27 14.29 -12.87 14.51
CA ILE A 27 14.56 -12.57 13.09
C ILE A 27 14.93 -13.85 12.34
N GLY A 28 15.83 -14.67 12.87
CA GLY A 28 16.20 -15.96 12.28
C GLY A 28 15.00 -16.90 12.11
N SER A 29 14.14 -16.98 13.13
CA SER A 29 12.92 -17.80 13.05
C SER A 29 11.92 -17.29 12.01
N LEU A 30 11.88 -15.97 11.77
CA LEU A 30 11.04 -15.37 10.76
C LEU A 30 11.59 -15.65 9.36
N ASP A 31 12.90 -15.51 9.14
CA ASP A 31 13.56 -15.81 7.87
C ASP A 31 13.40 -17.28 7.46
N GLU A 32 13.61 -18.22 8.39
CA GLU A 32 13.37 -19.65 8.14
C GLU A 32 11.90 -19.93 7.77
N LYS A 33 10.97 -19.26 8.44
CA LYS A 33 9.55 -19.39 8.12
C LYS A 33 9.22 -18.84 6.73
N LEU A 34 9.80 -17.71 6.34
CA LEU A 34 9.64 -17.14 4.99
C LEU A 34 10.20 -18.09 3.92
N LYS A 35 11.40 -18.66 4.13
CA LYS A 35 11.98 -19.68 3.25
C LYS A 35 11.11 -20.94 3.14
N SER A 36 10.44 -21.33 4.22
CA SER A 36 9.50 -22.45 4.19
C SER A 36 8.19 -22.13 3.47
N LEU A 37 7.73 -20.88 3.49
CA LEU A 37 6.49 -20.45 2.84
C LEU A 37 6.68 -20.12 1.36
N ILE A 38 7.90 -19.77 0.95
CA ILE A 38 8.26 -19.33 -0.40
C ILE A 38 9.45 -20.18 -0.86
N PRO A 39 9.19 -21.36 -1.45
CA PRO A 39 10.24 -22.28 -1.88
C PRO A 39 11.19 -21.63 -2.91
N ALA A 40 12.47 -21.99 -2.82
CA ALA A 40 13.53 -21.39 -3.65
C ALA A 40 13.37 -21.63 -5.17
N ASN A 41 12.54 -22.60 -5.57
CA ASN A 41 12.30 -22.99 -6.96
C ASN A 41 10.92 -22.55 -7.49
N GLU A 42 10.19 -21.73 -6.74
CA GLU A 42 8.87 -21.21 -7.13
C GLU A 42 8.91 -19.69 -7.33
N ALA A 43 7.82 -19.11 -7.83
CA ALA A 43 7.69 -17.67 -7.97
C ALA A 43 7.87 -16.97 -6.62
N GLY A 44 8.74 -15.95 -6.62
CA GLY A 44 9.22 -15.31 -5.41
C GLY A 44 8.58 -13.97 -5.08
N CYS A 45 9.01 -13.38 -3.95
CA CYS A 45 8.74 -12.00 -3.59
C CYS A 45 9.91 -11.36 -2.83
N SER A 46 10.00 -10.03 -2.88
CA SER A 46 10.94 -9.25 -2.06
C SER A 46 10.21 -8.78 -0.79
N ILE A 47 10.80 -9.02 0.39
CA ILE A 47 10.19 -8.71 1.69
C ILE A 47 11.09 -7.77 2.47
N GLY A 48 10.50 -6.70 3.00
CA GLY A 48 11.13 -5.77 3.93
C GLY A 48 10.36 -5.73 5.25
N VAL A 49 11.07 -5.91 6.37
CA VAL A 49 10.55 -5.74 7.74
C VAL A 49 11.44 -4.72 8.44
N PHE A 50 10.83 -3.66 8.96
CA PHE A 50 11.54 -2.56 9.60
C PHE A 50 11.00 -2.32 11.00
N GLU A 51 11.89 -2.10 11.96
CA GLU A 51 11.54 -1.70 13.32
C GLU A 51 12.42 -0.51 13.72
N ASN A 52 11.78 0.56 14.21
CA ASN A 52 12.47 1.80 14.61
C ASN A 52 13.42 2.36 13.53
N GLY A 53 13.04 2.22 12.25
CA GLY A 53 13.84 2.68 11.11
C GLY A 53 14.97 1.74 10.69
N ASN A 54 15.24 0.67 11.43
CA ASN A 54 16.24 -0.34 11.09
C ASN A 54 15.60 -1.49 10.31
N ALA A 55 16.28 -1.97 9.27
CA ALA A 55 15.86 -3.16 8.53
C ALA A 55 16.15 -4.42 9.37
N LEU A 56 15.10 -5.12 9.78
CA LEU A 56 15.19 -6.45 10.39
C LEU A 56 15.27 -7.54 9.32
N ILE A 57 14.52 -7.38 8.22
CA ILE A 57 14.59 -8.19 7.01
C ILE A 57 14.56 -7.24 5.81
N LYS A 58 15.38 -7.51 4.80
CA LYS A 58 15.34 -6.84 3.49
C LYS A 58 15.94 -7.79 2.46
N ASP A 59 15.16 -8.76 2.00
CA ASP A 59 15.68 -9.83 1.13
C ASP A 59 14.66 -10.30 0.08
N GLY A 60 15.13 -11.07 -0.89
CA GLY A 60 14.33 -11.79 -1.86
C GLY A 60 14.18 -13.27 -1.51
N TYR A 61 12.97 -13.80 -1.70
CA TYR A 61 12.65 -15.22 -1.50
C TYR A 61 12.08 -15.79 -2.80
N GLY A 62 12.41 -17.04 -3.15
CA GLY A 62 11.99 -17.67 -4.40
C GLY A 62 12.69 -17.13 -5.65
N LEU A 63 12.03 -17.23 -6.80
CA LEU A 63 12.55 -16.83 -8.11
C LEU A 63 11.88 -15.53 -8.61
N ALA A 64 12.70 -14.60 -9.10
CA ALA A 64 12.24 -13.45 -9.88
C ALA A 64 11.76 -13.84 -11.29
N ASN A 65 12.30 -14.93 -11.83
CA ASN A 65 11.84 -15.52 -13.08
C ASN A 65 11.97 -17.05 -13.00
N VAL A 66 10.83 -17.74 -13.08
CA VAL A 66 10.75 -19.21 -12.97
C VAL A 66 11.36 -19.88 -14.19
N GLU A 67 11.07 -19.39 -15.40
CA GLU A 67 11.54 -19.98 -16.66
C GLU A 67 13.06 -19.90 -16.81
N LEU A 68 13.64 -18.80 -16.37
CA LEU A 68 15.08 -18.53 -16.44
C LEU A 68 15.81 -18.94 -15.15
N ASN A 69 15.09 -19.46 -14.15
CA ASN A 69 15.63 -19.81 -12.84
C ASN A 69 16.46 -18.69 -12.19
N VAL A 70 15.95 -17.45 -12.27
CA VAL A 70 16.60 -16.26 -11.71
C VAL A 70 16.13 -16.07 -10.28
N ALA A 71 17.05 -16.10 -9.32
CA ALA A 71 16.75 -15.88 -7.91
C ALA A 71 16.19 -14.47 -7.66
N MET A 72 15.22 -14.37 -6.76
CA MET A 72 14.74 -13.09 -6.25
C MET A 72 15.80 -12.46 -5.33
N SER A 73 15.90 -11.14 -5.35
CA SER A 73 16.73 -10.32 -4.48
C SER A 73 15.95 -9.09 -4.01
N ASN A 74 16.52 -8.33 -3.07
CA ASN A 74 15.96 -7.06 -2.61
C ASN A 74 16.18 -5.88 -3.59
N ASP A 75 16.95 -6.07 -4.66
CA ASP A 75 17.21 -5.06 -5.69
C ASP A 75 16.27 -5.19 -6.90
N ASN A 76 15.45 -6.25 -6.96
CA ASN A 76 14.47 -6.42 -8.03
C ASN A 76 13.39 -5.33 -7.97
N VAL A 77 13.04 -4.77 -9.13
CA VAL A 77 11.99 -3.76 -9.27
C VAL A 77 10.65 -4.43 -9.60
N HIS A 78 9.61 -4.05 -8.86
CA HIS A 78 8.27 -4.61 -8.98
C HIS A 78 7.27 -3.57 -9.48
N ARG A 79 6.25 -4.01 -10.23
CA ARG A 79 5.09 -3.17 -10.54
C ARG A 79 4.23 -3.03 -9.28
N MET A 80 4.13 -1.82 -8.74
CA MET A 80 3.44 -1.55 -7.46
C MET A 80 1.90 -1.63 -7.53
N ALA A 81 1.31 -1.72 -8.72
CA ALA A 81 -0.15 -1.75 -8.92
C ALA A 81 -0.87 -0.68 -8.06
N SER A 82 -1.95 -1.04 -7.37
CA SER A 82 -2.75 -0.13 -6.54
C SER A 82 -1.99 0.49 -5.36
N VAL A 83 -0.83 -0.04 -4.95
CA VAL A 83 0.02 0.61 -3.94
C VAL A 83 0.54 1.97 -4.43
N SER A 84 0.55 2.21 -5.76
CA SER A 84 0.93 3.50 -6.34
C SER A 84 0.01 4.66 -5.94
N LYS A 85 -1.25 4.38 -5.58
CA LYS A 85 -2.28 5.39 -5.27
C LYS A 85 -1.87 6.33 -4.12
N GLN A 86 -1.22 5.82 -3.09
CA GLN A 86 -0.77 6.65 -1.96
C GLN A 86 0.25 7.72 -2.39
N PHE A 87 1.08 7.45 -3.39
CA PHE A 87 2.03 8.42 -3.92
C PHE A 87 1.33 9.53 -4.70
N VAL A 88 0.29 9.19 -5.46
CA VAL A 88 -0.56 10.17 -6.14
C VAL A 88 -1.29 11.04 -5.12
N ALA A 89 -1.89 10.45 -4.10
CA ALA A 89 -2.56 11.19 -3.02
C ALA A 89 -1.60 12.13 -2.29
N MET A 90 -0.36 11.69 -2.03
CA MET A 90 0.68 12.53 -1.44
C MET A 90 1.06 13.69 -2.35
N ALA A 91 1.26 13.45 -3.65
CA ALA A 91 1.58 14.50 -4.62
C ALA A 91 0.46 15.57 -4.69
N VAL A 92 -0.80 15.13 -4.72
CA VAL A 92 -1.97 16.03 -4.67
C VAL A 92 -1.98 16.83 -3.37
N ARG A 93 -1.70 16.19 -2.22
CA ARG A 93 -1.66 16.88 -0.93
C ARG A 93 -0.55 17.94 -0.87
N LEU A 94 0.63 17.63 -1.41
CA LEU A 94 1.75 18.57 -1.51
C LEU A 94 1.40 19.79 -2.36
N LEU A 95 0.71 19.60 -3.49
CA LEU A 95 0.21 20.72 -4.31
C LEU A 95 -0.78 21.60 -3.53
N ALA A 96 -1.66 20.98 -2.74
CA ALA A 96 -2.59 21.72 -1.89
C ALA A 96 -1.88 22.49 -0.78
N ASP A 97 -0.86 21.91 -0.15
CA ASP A 97 -0.03 22.60 0.87
C ASP A 97 0.74 23.79 0.29
N GLN A 98 1.13 23.72 -0.98
CA GLN A 98 1.76 24.82 -1.70
C GLN A 98 0.76 25.89 -2.18
N GLY A 99 -0.54 25.66 -1.97
CA GLY A 99 -1.61 26.56 -2.44
C GLY A 99 -1.85 26.52 -3.95
N ALA A 100 -1.24 25.57 -4.68
CA ALA A 100 -1.42 25.42 -6.12
C ALA A 100 -2.82 24.91 -6.48
N ILE A 101 -3.42 24.11 -5.59
CA ILE A 101 -4.80 23.61 -5.70
C ILE A 101 -5.54 23.76 -4.37
N LYS A 102 -6.87 23.64 -4.40
CA LYS A 102 -7.70 23.48 -3.19
C LYS A 102 -8.45 22.16 -3.26
N LEU A 103 -8.40 21.35 -2.19
CA LEU A 103 -8.99 20.01 -2.22
C LEU A 103 -10.52 20.04 -2.35
N GLU A 104 -11.15 21.14 -1.96
CA GLU A 104 -12.59 21.38 -2.03
C GLU A 104 -13.05 21.81 -3.43
N ASN A 105 -12.12 22.22 -4.30
CA ASN A 105 -12.43 22.63 -5.67
C ASN A 105 -12.85 21.42 -6.53
N GLY A 106 -13.57 21.69 -7.61
CA GLY A 106 -14.01 20.66 -8.55
C GLY A 106 -12.82 20.18 -9.38
N ILE A 107 -12.81 18.89 -9.76
CA ILE A 107 -11.78 18.38 -10.68
C ILE A 107 -11.82 19.07 -12.05
N SER A 108 -13.00 19.51 -12.48
CA SER A 108 -13.22 20.31 -13.70
C SER A 108 -12.54 21.68 -13.66
N ASP A 109 -12.14 22.18 -12.49
CA ASP A 109 -11.43 23.45 -12.36
C ASP A 109 -9.96 23.32 -12.81
N TYR A 110 -9.44 22.08 -12.92
CA TYR A 110 -8.04 21.78 -13.21
C TYR A 110 -7.83 20.83 -14.41
N VAL A 111 -8.83 20.02 -14.75
CA VAL A 111 -8.77 19.04 -15.84
C VAL A 111 -9.81 19.39 -16.88
N GLU A 112 -9.35 19.68 -18.10
CA GLU A 112 -10.21 20.00 -19.24
C GLU A 112 -10.84 18.73 -19.83
N ASN A 113 -11.94 18.90 -20.56
CA ASN A 113 -12.64 17.83 -21.30
C ASN A 113 -13.20 16.68 -20.45
N LEU A 114 -13.45 16.93 -19.15
CA LEU A 114 -14.21 16.00 -18.32
C LEU A 114 -15.71 16.02 -18.71
N PRO A 115 -16.41 14.89 -18.61
CA PRO A 115 -17.86 14.86 -18.77
C PRO A 115 -18.54 15.68 -17.66
N ASP A 116 -19.71 16.23 -17.97
CA ASP A 116 -20.54 16.86 -16.94
C ASP A 116 -21.14 15.77 -16.02
N TYR A 117 -20.67 15.74 -14.78
CA TYR A 117 -21.15 14.80 -13.77
C TYR A 117 -22.49 15.24 -13.13
N GLY A 118 -23.04 16.41 -13.51
CA GLY A 118 -24.29 16.96 -12.97
C GLY A 118 -24.18 17.44 -11.51
N THR A 119 -22.99 17.37 -10.93
CA THR A 119 -22.69 17.71 -9.54
C THR A 119 -21.20 17.97 -9.39
N LYS A 120 -20.83 18.67 -8.31
CA LYS A 120 -19.43 18.97 -8.03
C LYS A 120 -18.70 17.71 -7.53
N VAL A 121 -17.80 17.19 -8.34
CA VAL A 121 -16.83 16.16 -7.93
C VAL A 121 -15.56 16.87 -7.46
N SER A 122 -15.32 16.89 -6.14
CA SER A 122 -14.16 17.57 -5.57
C SER A 122 -12.89 16.73 -5.66
N ILE A 123 -11.72 17.37 -5.66
CA ILE A 123 -10.43 16.65 -5.59
C ILE A 123 -10.37 15.73 -4.36
N ASN A 124 -10.89 16.20 -3.21
CA ASN A 124 -10.94 15.39 -1.99
C ASN A 124 -11.80 14.13 -2.16
N SER A 125 -12.90 14.22 -2.91
CA SER A 125 -13.77 13.07 -3.17
C SER A 125 -13.11 12.00 -4.02
N ILE A 126 -12.23 12.40 -4.94
CA ILE A 126 -11.43 11.53 -5.81
C ILE A 126 -10.36 10.79 -5.01
N ILE A 127 -9.44 11.51 -4.37
CA ILE A 127 -8.37 10.88 -3.58
C ILE A 127 -8.90 10.05 -2.39
N GLY A 128 -10.10 10.39 -1.90
CA GLY A 128 -10.78 9.72 -0.80
C GLY A 128 -11.69 8.57 -1.20
N HIS A 129 -11.79 8.20 -2.48
CA HIS A 129 -12.71 7.17 -2.97
C HIS A 129 -14.17 7.40 -2.52
N THR A 130 -14.69 8.61 -2.72
CA THR A 130 -16.09 8.99 -2.39
C THR A 130 -16.77 9.76 -3.51
N GLY A 131 -16.10 9.91 -4.66
CA GLY A 131 -16.66 10.50 -5.88
C GLY A 131 -17.76 9.62 -6.50
N GLY A 132 -17.65 8.30 -6.31
CA GLY A 132 -18.61 7.32 -6.80
C GLY A 132 -18.37 6.93 -8.26
N MET A 133 -17.14 7.07 -8.75
CA MET A 133 -16.77 6.62 -10.08
C MET A 133 -16.84 5.08 -10.16
N GLY A 134 -17.12 4.56 -11.36
CA GLY A 134 -17.21 3.11 -11.61
C GLY A 134 -15.88 2.38 -11.39
N ASP A 135 -15.88 1.05 -11.58
CA ASP A 135 -14.65 0.26 -11.74
C ASP A 135 -14.47 -0.11 -13.23
N TYR A 136 -13.28 0.10 -13.78
CA TYR A 136 -13.00 -0.10 -15.21
C TYR A 136 -12.90 -1.58 -15.50
N ASP A 137 -12.60 -2.41 -14.49
CA ASP A 137 -12.63 -3.86 -14.60
C ASP A 137 -14.07 -4.36 -14.83
N LEU A 138 -15.08 -3.67 -14.29
CA LEU A 138 -16.48 -3.97 -14.57
C LEU A 138 -16.85 -3.59 -16.00
N ILE A 139 -16.37 -2.43 -16.48
CA ILE A 139 -16.66 -1.93 -17.84
C ILE A 139 -15.98 -2.81 -18.90
N SER A 140 -14.74 -3.22 -18.69
CA SER A 140 -13.96 -4.02 -19.63
C SER A 140 -14.39 -5.49 -19.68
N THR A 141 -14.83 -6.05 -18.54
CA THR A 141 -15.22 -7.47 -18.45
C THR A 141 -16.66 -7.72 -18.86
N TYR A 142 -17.57 -6.78 -18.56
CA TYR A 142 -19.02 -6.99 -18.75
C TYR A 142 -19.66 -6.04 -19.77
N GLY A 143 -18.88 -5.15 -20.39
CA GLY A 143 -19.41 -3.95 -21.04
C GLY A 143 -19.94 -2.98 -19.97
N TYR A 144 -20.32 -1.76 -20.35
CA TYR A 144 -21.19 -0.94 -19.49
C TYR A 144 -22.54 -1.65 -19.43
N PRO A 145 -22.94 -2.32 -18.32
CA PRO A 145 -24.31 -2.74 -18.22
C PRO A 145 -25.05 -1.44 -17.94
N GLU A 146 -25.81 -0.92 -18.90
CA GLU A 146 -26.70 0.24 -18.69
C GLU A 146 -27.62 0.02 -17.47
N ASP A 147 -27.74 -1.23 -17.06
CA ASP A 147 -28.52 -1.80 -15.99
C ASP A 147 -27.68 -2.39 -14.83
N PHE A 148 -26.41 -1.97 -14.63
CA PHE A 148 -25.69 -2.32 -13.40
C PHE A 148 -26.39 -1.68 -12.20
N LYS A 149 -27.36 -2.41 -11.67
CA LYS A 149 -28.03 -2.14 -10.42
C LYS A 149 -27.27 -2.92 -9.37
N ALA A 150 -26.56 -2.21 -8.49
CA ALA A 150 -26.12 -2.79 -7.24
C ALA A 150 -27.32 -3.56 -6.64
N LYS A 151 -27.09 -4.81 -6.20
CA LYS A 151 -28.16 -5.63 -5.59
C LYS A 151 -28.89 -4.78 -4.56
N GLU A 152 -30.22 -4.89 -4.50
CA GLU A 152 -31.01 -4.24 -3.46
C GLU A 152 -30.45 -4.63 -2.07
N GLY A 153 -29.97 -3.64 -1.31
CA GLY A 153 -29.26 -3.85 -0.03
C GLY A 153 -27.73 -3.96 -0.10
N ALA A 154 -27.11 -3.93 -1.29
CA ALA A 154 -25.68 -3.64 -1.43
C ALA A 154 -25.46 -2.17 -1.04
N LEU A 155 -24.47 -1.92 -0.16
CA LEU A 155 -24.07 -0.61 0.40
C LEU A 155 -25.04 0.52 0.03
N ASN A 156 -26.07 0.75 0.85
CA ASN A 156 -27.03 1.87 0.71
C ASN A 156 -26.37 3.23 1.01
N LEU A 157 -25.17 3.44 0.46
CA LEU A 157 -24.36 4.64 0.57
C LEU A 157 -24.55 5.43 -0.72
N LYS A 158 -24.65 6.75 -0.57
CA LYS A 158 -24.55 7.68 -1.67
C LYS A 158 -23.13 8.22 -1.72
N ALA A 159 -22.57 8.30 -2.91
CA ALA A 159 -21.36 9.08 -3.15
C ALA A 159 -21.63 10.57 -2.90
N ILE A 160 -20.57 11.38 -2.78
CA ILE A 160 -20.71 12.84 -2.65
C ILE A 160 -21.43 13.44 -3.86
N SER A 161 -21.33 12.79 -5.02
CA SER A 161 -22.05 13.14 -6.23
C SER A 161 -23.58 12.92 -6.15
N GLY A 162 -24.08 12.27 -5.10
CA GLY A 162 -25.50 11.95 -4.90
C GLY A 162 -25.97 10.68 -5.59
N HIS A 163 -25.13 10.08 -6.45
CA HIS A 163 -25.34 8.79 -7.08
C HIS A 163 -25.06 7.62 -6.09
N PRO A 164 -25.53 6.40 -6.37
CA PRO A 164 -25.12 5.22 -5.59
C PRO A 164 -23.60 5.12 -5.51
N MET A 165 -23.09 4.84 -4.30
CA MET A 165 -21.65 4.65 -4.10
C MET A 165 -21.15 3.48 -4.94
N ARG A 166 -20.09 3.72 -5.72
CA ARG A 166 -19.36 2.73 -6.49
C ARG A 166 -17.93 2.75 -5.97
N ILE A 167 -17.45 1.60 -5.51
CA ILE A 167 -16.03 1.45 -5.18
C ILE A 167 -15.39 0.97 -6.48
N GLY A 168 -14.46 1.75 -7.00
CA GLY A 168 -13.77 1.44 -8.23
C GLY A 168 -12.46 2.18 -8.34
N ASN A 169 -11.63 1.76 -9.29
CA ASN A 169 -10.30 2.31 -9.47
C ASN A 169 -10.31 3.72 -10.08
N GLU A 170 -11.41 4.15 -10.71
CA GLU A 170 -11.51 5.39 -11.48
C GLU A 170 -11.53 6.65 -10.63
N ASP A 171 -11.82 6.52 -9.34
CA ASP A 171 -11.58 7.61 -8.38
C ASP A 171 -10.07 7.94 -8.30
N TYR A 172 -9.17 7.13 -8.85
CA TYR A 172 -7.80 7.51 -9.19
C TYR A 172 -7.65 7.47 -10.71
N LEU A 173 -8.24 8.46 -11.39
CA LEU A 173 -8.16 8.73 -12.84
C LEU A 173 -7.13 7.81 -13.53
N SER A 174 -7.58 6.62 -13.94
CA SER A 174 -6.79 5.79 -14.83
C SER A 174 -6.94 6.43 -16.19
N VAL A 175 -6.03 7.36 -16.50
CA VAL A 175 -5.84 7.85 -17.87
C VAL A 175 -5.35 6.71 -18.74
#